data_AF-A0A9W6Z3H9-F1
#
_entry.id   AF-A0A9W6Z3H9-F1
#
_cell.length_a   1.000
_cell.length_b   1.000
_cell.length_c   1.000
_cell.angle_alpha   90.00
_cell.angle_beta   90.00
_cell.angle_gamma   90.00
#
_symmetry.space_group_name_H-M   'P 1'
#
loop_
_entity.id
_entity.type
_entity.pdbx_description
1 polymer ?
#
loop_
_entity_poly.entity_id
_entity_poly.type
_entity_poly.pdbx_seq_one_letter_code
_entity_poly.pdbx_strand_id
1 'polypeptide(L)'
;MLFSSLAKSLTLALLATKSVVSAIPIASQDDDNDSSSLTKRANGGSVFGYASLNGGTTGGASGKSVTATSLKQLQSYCSQKGALTIYVSGAISGSGDTVDVSSDKSVIGKSGASLTNVGLSLDGVSNVIIQNLSISKVKGTDAVRVQKSKNIWLDHLDVSSDQNHGKDYYDGLIDITHACDYITVSYVHFHDHEKTSLVELELQRSIIEIWYCSHLQQLL
;
A
#
# COMPACT_ATOMS: atom_id res chain seq x y z
N MET A 1 -12.46 -5.49 -75.72
CA MET A 1 -12.37 -6.96 -75.68
C MET A 1 -11.13 -7.33 -74.90
N LEU A 2 -11.33 -8.14 -73.84
CA LEU A 2 -10.40 -8.96 -73.07
C LEU A 2 -9.06 -8.36 -72.57
N PHE A 3 -9.02 -8.06 -71.27
CA PHE A 3 -7.78 -8.11 -70.49
C PHE A 3 -7.60 -9.54 -69.96
N SER A 4 -6.47 -10.18 -70.30
CA SER A 4 -6.10 -11.52 -69.84
C SER A 4 -5.25 -11.46 -68.57
N SER A 5 -5.63 -12.32 -67.63
CA SER A 5 -4.98 -12.63 -66.35
C SER A 5 -3.62 -13.33 -66.55
N LEU A 6 -2.63 -12.98 -65.71
CA LEU A 6 -1.52 -13.89 -65.42
C LEU A 6 -1.04 -13.69 -63.97
N ALA A 7 -1.48 -14.60 -63.09
CA ALA A 7 -0.97 -14.74 -61.73
C ALA A 7 0.47 -15.29 -61.75
N LYS A 8 1.40 -14.62 -61.06
CA LYS A 8 2.76 -15.13 -60.82
C LYS A 8 2.83 -15.74 -59.42
N SER A 9 3.08 -17.05 -59.40
CA SER A 9 3.38 -17.84 -58.21
C SER A 9 4.73 -17.41 -57.61
N LEU A 10 4.78 -17.18 -56.29
CA LEU A 10 5.99 -16.86 -55.55
C LEU A 10 6.31 -18.00 -54.59
N THR A 11 7.36 -18.75 -54.89
CA THR A 11 7.85 -19.88 -54.08
C THR A 11 8.72 -19.36 -52.93
N LEU A 12 8.39 -19.75 -51.70
CA LEU A 12 9.12 -19.39 -50.48
C LEU A 12 10.20 -20.44 -50.17
N ALA A 13 11.48 -20.04 -50.16
CA ALA A 13 12.59 -20.91 -49.76
C ALA A 13 12.81 -20.81 -48.24
N LEU A 14 12.72 -21.96 -47.53
CA LEU A 14 12.96 -22.06 -46.09
C LEU A 14 14.44 -22.38 -45.82
N LEU A 15 15.15 -21.47 -45.15
CA LEU A 15 16.55 -21.62 -44.77
C LEU A 15 16.62 -22.22 -43.35
N ALA A 16 17.04 -23.49 -43.23
CA ALA A 16 17.24 -24.13 -41.93
C ALA A 16 18.63 -23.81 -41.38
N THR A 17 18.72 -23.10 -40.26
CA THR A 17 19.98 -22.90 -39.52
C THR A 17 20.13 -23.97 -38.44
N LYS A 18 21.27 -24.67 -38.46
CA LYS A 18 21.69 -25.60 -37.41
C LYS A 18 22.42 -24.82 -36.31
N SER A 19 21.88 -24.77 -35.10
CA SER A 19 22.61 -24.27 -33.93
C SER A 19 23.28 -25.44 -33.20
N VAL A 20 24.58 -25.32 -32.98
CA VAL A 20 25.41 -26.29 -32.25
C VAL A 20 25.35 -25.95 -30.76
N VAL A 21 24.95 -26.92 -29.92
CA VAL A 21 24.98 -26.79 -28.46
C VAL A 21 26.32 -27.31 -27.95
N SER A 22 27.07 -26.49 -27.21
CA SER A 22 28.21 -26.95 -26.39
C SER A 22 27.83 -26.91 -24.91
N ALA A 23 27.92 -28.06 -24.23
CA ALA A 23 27.74 -28.15 -22.79
C ALA A 23 29.02 -27.69 -22.06
N ILE A 24 28.88 -26.81 -21.07
CA ILE A 24 29.94 -26.41 -20.13
C ILE A 24 29.66 -27.14 -18.81
N PRO A 25 30.67 -27.69 -18.11
CA PRO A 25 30.44 -28.47 -16.88
C PRO A 25 30.03 -27.57 -15.71
N ILE A 26 29.14 -28.10 -14.87
CA ILE A 26 28.70 -27.52 -13.60
C ILE A 26 29.80 -27.73 -12.55
N ALA A 27 30.29 -26.63 -11.98
CA ALA A 27 31.03 -26.64 -10.72
C ALA A 27 30.12 -26.05 -9.64
N SER A 28 29.85 -26.86 -8.62
CA SER A 28 29.17 -26.48 -7.38
C SER A 28 30.15 -25.76 -6.46
N GLN A 29 29.82 -24.55 -6.00
CA GLN A 29 30.35 -24.00 -4.76
C GLN A 29 29.23 -23.28 -4.02
N ASP A 30 28.91 -23.84 -2.85
CA ASP A 30 28.21 -23.20 -1.76
C ASP A 30 29.09 -22.12 -1.10
N ASP A 31 28.42 -21.34 -0.25
CA ASP A 31 28.92 -20.38 0.75
C ASP A 31 28.98 -18.89 0.33
N ASP A 32 27.86 -18.23 0.68
CA ASP A 32 27.81 -17.11 1.63
C ASP A 32 28.59 -15.83 1.30
N ASN A 33 27.89 -14.87 0.67
CA ASN A 33 27.79 -13.49 1.15
C ASN A 33 26.80 -12.69 0.29
N ASP A 34 25.51 -13.01 0.35
CA ASP A 34 24.49 -12.19 -0.30
C ASP A 34 23.84 -11.23 0.71
N SER A 35 24.48 -10.09 0.92
CA SER A 35 23.91 -8.96 1.65
C SER A 35 22.81 -8.23 0.85
N SER A 36 22.20 -8.85 -0.16
CA SER A 36 21.11 -8.25 -0.97
C SER A 36 19.70 -8.57 -0.48
N SER A 37 19.54 -9.30 0.64
CA SER A 37 18.23 -9.79 1.09
C SER A 37 17.40 -8.82 1.95
N LEU A 38 17.82 -7.57 2.18
CA LEU A 38 17.05 -6.60 3.00
C LEU A 38 16.70 -5.27 2.32
N THR A 39 16.87 -5.14 1.00
CA THR A 39 16.54 -3.89 0.26
C THR A 39 15.40 -4.03 -0.75
N LYS A 40 14.74 -5.18 -0.87
CA LYS A 40 13.75 -5.44 -1.94
C LYS A 40 12.30 -5.08 -1.61
N ARG A 41 11.92 -4.73 -0.37
CA ARG A 41 10.48 -4.61 0.00
C ARG A 41 9.97 -3.20 0.32
N ALA A 42 10.83 -2.17 0.27
CA ALA A 42 10.43 -0.81 0.64
C ALA A 42 10.23 0.15 -0.55
N ASN A 43 10.23 -0.34 -1.81
CA ASN A 43 10.02 0.54 -2.96
C ASN A 43 9.44 -0.21 -4.18
N GLY A 44 8.17 0.05 -4.53
CA GLY A 44 7.72 -0.07 -5.93
C GLY A 44 6.80 -1.23 -6.32
N GLY A 45 5.88 -1.68 -5.45
CA GLY A 45 4.69 -2.36 -5.95
C GLY A 45 3.78 -1.35 -6.67
N SER A 46 3.38 -1.61 -7.91
CA SER A 46 2.35 -0.79 -8.57
C SER A 46 1.02 -0.95 -7.82
N VAL A 47 0.31 0.16 -7.58
CA VAL A 47 -1.05 0.11 -7.00
C VAL A 47 -1.92 -0.85 -7.80
N PHE A 48 -2.64 -1.73 -7.11
CA PHE A 48 -3.56 -2.70 -7.70
C PHE A 48 -4.94 -2.63 -7.03
N GLY A 49 -5.84 -3.52 -7.43
CA GLY A 49 -7.21 -3.55 -6.91
C GLY A 49 -7.99 -2.29 -7.27
N TYR A 50 -9.04 -2.00 -6.51
CA TYR A 50 -9.90 -0.85 -6.79
C TYR A 50 -9.21 0.52 -6.66
N ALA A 51 -8.18 0.65 -5.83
CA ALA A 51 -7.39 1.88 -5.75
C ALA A 51 -6.64 2.21 -7.06
N SER A 52 -6.44 1.23 -7.95
CA SER A 52 -5.85 1.42 -9.29
C SER A 52 -6.84 1.96 -10.34
N LEU A 53 -8.14 1.94 -10.04
CA LEU A 53 -9.19 2.43 -10.93
C LEU A 53 -9.43 3.94 -10.75
N ASN A 54 -10.36 4.52 -11.53
CA ASN A 54 -10.72 5.94 -11.44
C ASN A 54 -9.52 6.90 -11.55
N GLY A 55 -8.60 6.65 -12.48
CA GLY A 55 -7.36 7.43 -12.64
C GLY A 55 -6.21 6.99 -11.72
N GLY A 56 -6.45 6.01 -10.83
CA GLY A 56 -5.45 5.38 -9.99
C GLY A 56 -5.08 6.18 -8.74
N THR A 57 -4.23 5.56 -7.92
CA THR A 57 -3.67 6.17 -6.71
C THR A 57 -2.17 6.33 -6.90
N THR A 58 -1.66 7.54 -6.75
CA THR A 58 -0.24 7.91 -6.88
C THR A 58 0.34 8.52 -5.60
N GLY A 59 -0.53 8.86 -4.64
CA GLY A 59 -0.15 9.48 -3.39
C GLY A 59 0.64 10.78 -3.60
N GLY A 60 1.76 10.88 -2.90
CA GLY A 60 2.66 12.02 -2.94
C GLY A 60 3.74 12.00 -4.01
N ALA A 61 3.63 11.15 -5.05
CA ALA A 61 4.70 10.91 -6.03
C ALA A 61 5.13 12.16 -6.82
N SER A 62 4.23 13.12 -7.04
CA SER A 62 4.56 14.39 -7.72
C SER A 62 5.23 15.43 -6.79
N GLY A 63 5.30 15.11 -5.50
CA GLY A 63 5.84 15.97 -4.45
C GLY A 63 7.29 15.67 -4.09
N LYS A 64 7.82 16.48 -3.17
CA LYS A 64 9.11 16.18 -2.55
C LYS A 64 8.95 15.09 -1.48
N SER A 65 10.07 14.45 -1.16
CA SER A 65 10.17 13.55 -0.02
C SER A 65 10.59 14.31 1.26
N VAL A 66 9.96 13.98 2.38
CA VAL A 66 10.29 14.47 3.73
C VAL A 66 10.37 13.30 4.70
N THR A 67 11.01 13.47 5.86
CA THR A 67 11.05 12.45 6.91
C THR A 67 10.51 13.00 8.21
N ALA A 68 9.50 12.36 8.77
CA ALA A 68 8.97 12.63 10.10
C ALA A 68 9.62 11.70 11.13
N THR A 69 10.17 12.29 12.19
CA THR A 69 10.75 11.56 13.35
C THR A 69 10.02 11.92 14.65
N SER A 70 8.92 12.66 14.57
CA SER A 70 8.12 13.10 15.72
C SER A 70 6.66 13.30 15.32
N LEU A 71 5.76 13.22 16.28
CA LEU A 71 4.32 13.42 16.08
C LEU A 71 4.03 14.79 15.45
N LYS A 72 4.68 15.85 15.95
CA LYS A 72 4.52 17.20 15.44
C LYS A 72 4.93 17.34 13.97
N GLN A 73 6.04 16.71 13.56
CA GLN A 73 6.46 16.71 12.16
C GLN A 73 5.47 15.93 11.29
N LEU A 74 5.03 14.76 11.76
CA LEU A 74 4.04 13.95 11.05
C LEU A 74 2.75 14.74 10.81
N GLN A 75 2.19 15.37 11.86
CA GLN A 75 1.03 16.25 11.78
C GLN A 75 1.25 17.40 10.80
N SER A 76 2.40 18.07 10.88
CA SER A 76 2.71 19.20 10.00
C SER A 76 2.83 18.79 8.54
N TYR A 77 3.41 17.64 8.23
CA TYR A 77 3.58 17.19 6.85
C TYR A 77 2.28 16.62 6.27
N CYS A 78 1.52 15.85 7.05
CA CYS A 78 0.25 15.26 6.62
C CYS A 78 -0.81 16.33 6.30
N SER A 79 -0.84 17.44 7.05
CA SER A 79 -1.76 18.57 6.82
C SER A 79 -1.27 19.57 5.76
N GLN A 80 -0.04 19.44 5.27
CA GLN A 80 0.53 20.38 4.31
C GLN A 80 -0.17 20.30 2.95
N LYS A 81 -0.45 21.45 2.33
CA LYS A 81 -0.97 21.49 0.96
C LYS A 81 0.03 20.94 -0.06
N GLY A 82 -0.51 20.32 -1.10
CA GLY A 82 0.24 19.77 -2.22
C GLY A 82 0.83 18.40 -1.92
N ALA A 83 1.40 17.79 -2.97
CA ALA A 83 1.90 16.43 -2.88
C ALA A 83 3.12 16.32 -1.97
N LEU A 84 3.16 15.28 -1.12
CA LEU A 84 4.33 14.92 -0.32
C LEU A 84 4.45 13.41 -0.12
N THR A 85 5.66 12.89 -0.32
CA THR A 85 6.04 11.57 0.19
C THR A 85 6.66 11.75 1.57
N ILE A 86 5.99 11.24 2.60
CA ILE A 86 6.34 11.38 4.00
C ILE A 86 6.86 10.05 4.51
N TYR A 87 8.15 9.98 4.76
CA TYR A 87 8.75 8.81 5.41
C TYR A 87 8.65 8.93 6.92
N VAL A 88 8.03 7.95 7.58
CA VAL A 88 8.04 7.85 9.04
C VAL A 88 9.28 7.06 9.45
N SER A 89 10.05 7.58 10.41
CA SER A 89 11.30 6.94 10.84
C SER A 89 11.32 6.78 12.35
N GLY A 90 11.43 5.53 12.80
CA GLY A 90 11.42 5.15 14.21
C GLY A 90 10.02 5.10 14.82
N ALA A 91 9.99 4.99 16.14
CA ALA A 91 8.75 4.94 16.92
C ALA A 91 8.26 6.36 17.26
N ILE A 92 7.00 6.65 16.95
CA ILE A 92 6.32 7.89 17.32
C ILE A 92 5.15 7.51 18.23
N SER A 93 5.07 8.15 19.39
CA SER A 93 3.99 7.92 20.35
C SER A 93 3.17 9.18 20.58
N GLY A 94 1.89 8.98 20.85
CA GLY A 94 0.94 10.02 21.25
C GLY A 94 0.15 9.60 22.48
N SER A 95 -0.90 10.35 22.75
CA SER A 95 -1.77 10.20 23.92
C SER A 95 -3.22 9.85 23.57
N GLY A 96 -3.47 9.46 22.32
CA GLY A 96 -4.79 9.34 21.70
C GLY A 96 -4.97 10.37 20.57
N ASP A 97 -3.86 10.89 20.04
CA ASP A 97 -3.84 11.92 19.02
C ASP A 97 -4.33 11.37 17.69
N THR A 98 -5.02 12.21 16.91
CA THR A 98 -5.39 11.90 15.52
C THR A 98 -4.58 12.79 14.57
N VAL A 99 -3.95 12.19 13.57
CA VAL A 99 -3.26 12.91 12.50
C VAL A 99 -4.14 12.97 11.27
N ASP A 100 -4.56 14.18 10.90
CA ASP A 100 -5.28 14.39 9.65
C ASP A 100 -4.33 14.33 8.45
N VAL A 101 -4.64 13.44 7.51
CA VAL A 101 -3.88 13.23 6.27
C VAL A 101 -4.65 13.85 5.11
N SER A 102 -4.13 14.96 4.59
CA SER A 102 -4.70 15.64 3.41
C SER A 102 -4.47 14.85 2.12
N SER A 103 -5.12 15.25 1.02
CA SER A 103 -4.91 14.65 -0.31
C SER A 103 -3.46 14.68 -0.78
N ASP A 104 -3.15 13.80 -1.74
CA ASP A 104 -1.85 13.70 -2.43
C ASP A 104 -0.70 13.38 -1.48
N LYS A 105 -0.92 12.43 -0.56
CA LYS A 105 0.10 12.00 0.42
C LYS A 105 0.47 10.55 0.21
N SER A 106 1.76 10.27 0.38
CA SER A 106 2.22 8.91 0.66
C SER A 106 2.86 8.93 2.05
N VAL A 107 2.25 8.28 3.04
CA VAL A 107 2.83 8.11 4.38
C VAL A 107 3.40 6.71 4.46
N ILE A 108 4.73 6.61 4.41
CA ILE A 108 5.44 5.34 4.25
C ILE A 108 6.38 5.14 5.42
N GLY A 109 6.23 4.06 6.19
CA GLY A 109 7.17 3.73 7.24
C GLY A 109 8.49 3.23 6.67
N LYS A 110 9.60 3.64 7.30
CA LYS A 110 10.89 2.95 7.15
C LYS A 110 10.89 1.68 8.01
N SER A 111 11.91 0.84 7.84
CA SER A 111 12.10 -0.35 8.68
C SER A 111 11.94 -0.02 10.17
N GLY A 112 11.02 -0.71 10.84
CA GLY A 112 10.72 -0.53 12.27
C GLY A 112 9.95 0.75 12.62
N ALA A 113 9.37 1.47 11.64
CA ALA A 113 8.53 2.62 11.91
C ALA A 113 7.21 2.20 12.57
N SER A 114 6.85 2.88 13.65
CA SER A 114 5.62 2.59 14.39
C SER A 114 4.95 3.85 14.94
N LEU A 115 3.63 3.77 15.05
CA LEU A 115 2.77 4.76 15.69
C LEU A 115 2.08 4.09 16.88
N THR A 116 2.32 4.57 18.09
CA THR A 116 1.65 4.06 19.29
C THR A 116 0.74 5.13 19.87
N ASN A 117 -0.54 4.79 20.03
CA ASN A 117 -1.57 5.68 20.55
C ASN A 117 -1.71 6.98 19.72
N VAL A 118 -1.59 6.82 18.39
CA VAL A 118 -1.78 7.85 17.35
C VAL A 118 -2.59 7.23 16.22
N GLY A 119 -3.75 7.79 15.90
CA GLY A 119 -4.58 7.38 14.75
C GLY A 119 -4.32 8.24 13.51
N LEU A 120 -4.66 7.72 12.33
CA LEU A 120 -4.63 8.46 11.06
C LEU A 120 -6.06 8.69 10.56
N SER A 121 -6.40 9.93 10.21
CA SER A 121 -7.73 10.31 9.72
C SER A 121 -7.65 10.85 8.29
N LEU A 122 -8.36 10.18 7.38
CA LEU A 122 -8.52 10.55 5.98
C LEU A 122 -10.00 10.91 5.77
N ASP A 123 -10.34 12.19 5.91
CA ASP A 123 -11.72 12.67 5.82
C ASP A 123 -11.88 13.64 4.63
N GLY A 124 -12.69 13.25 3.64
CA GLY A 124 -12.97 14.08 2.47
C GLY A 124 -11.77 14.25 1.53
N VAL A 125 -10.85 13.28 1.51
CA VAL A 125 -9.59 13.36 0.75
C VAL A 125 -9.53 12.37 -0.40
N SER A 126 -8.52 12.54 -1.25
CA SER A 126 -8.27 11.61 -2.33
C SER A 126 -6.79 11.42 -2.60
N ASN A 127 -6.44 10.32 -3.28
CA ASN A 127 -5.10 10.05 -3.74
C ASN A 127 -4.11 9.95 -2.56
N VAL A 128 -4.32 8.98 -1.67
CA VAL A 128 -3.49 8.77 -0.49
C VAL A 128 -2.99 7.33 -0.40
N ILE A 129 -1.72 7.17 -0.05
CA ILE A 129 -1.08 5.88 0.22
C ILE A 129 -0.60 5.86 1.67
N ILE A 130 -0.97 4.84 2.43
CA ILE A 130 -0.42 4.56 3.77
C ILE A 130 0.24 3.18 3.72
N GLN A 131 1.55 3.12 3.99
CA GLN A 131 2.34 1.91 3.77
C GLN A 131 3.36 1.60 4.85
N ASN A 132 3.60 0.30 5.08
CA ASN A 132 4.73 -0.22 5.86
C ASN A 132 4.81 0.38 7.28
N LEU A 133 3.69 0.38 8.02
CA LEU A 133 3.59 0.96 9.36
C LEU A 133 2.95 -0.01 10.33
N SER A 134 3.51 -0.09 11.54
CA SER A 134 2.81 -0.66 12.69
C SER A 134 2.06 0.45 13.43
N ILE A 135 0.75 0.29 13.64
CA ILE A 135 -0.10 1.27 14.35
C ILE A 135 -0.81 0.53 15.48
N SER A 136 -0.56 0.94 16.72
CA SER A 136 -1.04 0.19 17.89
C SER A 136 -1.65 1.04 19.00
N LYS A 137 -2.61 0.43 19.72
CA LYS A 137 -3.17 0.94 20.98
C LYS A 137 -3.74 2.37 20.88
N VAL A 138 -4.43 2.64 19.78
CA VAL A 138 -5.03 3.95 19.50
C VAL A 138 -6.31 4.12 20.31
N LYS A 139 -6.31 5.11 21.22
CA LYS A 139 -7.45 5.41 22.08
C LYS A 139 -8.24 6.60 21.56
N GLY A 140 -9.57 6.52 21.68
CA GLY A 140 -10.49 7.60 21.35
C GLY A 140 -10.75 7.80 19.85
N THR A 141 -10.16 6.96 18.99
CA THR A 141 -10.33 6.94 17.53
C THR A 141 -9.84 5.59 16.98
N ASP A 142 -9.99 5.38 15.67
CA ASP A 142 -9.47 4.22 14.96
C ASP A 142 -7.98 4.34 14.62
N ALA A 143 -7.30 3.21 14.41
CA ALA A 143 -5.90 3.22 13.94
C ALA A 143 -5.77 3.91 12.57
N VAL A 144 -6.66 3.59 11.63
CA VAL A 144 -6.82 4.32 10.36
C VAL A 144 -8.31 4.48 10.08
N ARG A 145 -8.76 5.72 9.99
CA ARG A 145 -10.15 6.06 9.68
C ARG A 145 -10.23 6.72 8.31
N VAL A 146 -11.04 6.17 7.42
CA VAL A 146 -11.25 6.69 6.07
C VAL A 146 -12.74 7.00 5.90
N GLN A 147 -13.06 8.27 5.59
CA GLN A 147 -14.44 8.73 5.42
C GLN A 147 -14.56 9.66 4.22
N LYS A 148 -15.66 9.56 3.46
CA LYS A 148 -15.95 10.46 2.32
C LYS A 148 -14.77 10.61 1.34
N SER A 149 -13.95 9.57 1.22
CA SER A 149 -12.64 9.63 0.56
C SER A 149 -12.54 8.61 -0.57
N LYS A 150 -11.64 8.87 -1.53
CA LYS A 150 -11.49 8.01 -2.71
C LYS A 150 -10.06 7.84 -3.21
N ASN A 151 -9.78 6.73 -3.91
CA ASN A 151 -8.44 6.42 -4.42
C ASN A 151 -7.42 6.38 -3.27
N ILE A 152 -7.65 5.42 -2.36
CA ILE A 152 -6.84 5.22 -1.15
C ILE A 152 -6.25 3.82 -1.18
N TRP A 153 -4.96 3.70 -0.91
CA TRP A 153 -4.27 2.42 -0.78
C TRP A 153 -3.65 2.28 0.61
N LEU A 154 -4.17 1.35 1.39
CA LEU A 154 -3.65 0.96 2.71
C LEU A 154 -2.93 -0.38 2.54
N ASP A 155 -1.62 -0.40 2.72
CA ASP A 155 -0.82 -1.57 2.32
C ASP A 155 0.32 -1.90 3.28
N HIS A 156 0.55 -3.19 3.56
CA HIS A 156 1.59 -3.62 4.52
C HIS A 156 1.49 -2.91 5.86
N LEU A 157 0.30 -2.95 6.47
CA LEU A 157 0.06 -2.40 7.80
C LEU A 157 -0.02 -3.52 8.82
N ASP A 158 0.53 -3.26 10.00
CA ASP A 158 0.36 -4.09 11.19
C ASP A 158 -0.44 -3.27 12.20
N VAL A 159 -1.69 -3.66 12.45
CA VAL A 159 -2.65 -2.87 13.24
C VAL A 159 -3.19 -3.70 14.40
N SER A 160 -3.06 -3.17 15.62
CA SER A 160 -3.40 -3.91 16.83
C SER A 160 -3.72 -3.03 18.04
N SER A 161 -4.23 -3.66 19.10
CA SER A 161 -4.40 -3.03 20.39
C SER A 161 -3.93 -3.98 21.49
N ASP A 162 -4.77 -4.20 22.50
CA ASP A 162 -4.77 -5.36 23.36
C ASP A 162 -6.22 -5.64 23.81
N GLN A 163 -6.48 -6.83 24.33
CA GLN A 163 -7.82 -7.28 24.75
C GLN A 163 -8.02 -7.22 26.28
N ASN A 164 -7.19 -6.44 26.99
CA ASN A 164 -7.15 -6.45 28.46
C ASN A 164 -8.07 -5.42 29.14
N HIS A 165 -8.76 -4.59 28.36
CA HIS A 165 -9.50 -3.42 28.87
C HIS A 165 -11.01 -3.45 28.56
N GLY A 166 -11.49 -4.51 27.89
CA GLY A 166 -12.88 -4.66 27.45
C GLY A 166 -13.17 -4.00 26.09
N LYS A 167 -14.26 -4.45 25.45
CA LYS A 167 -14.60 -4.16 24.04
C LYS A 167 -14.74 -2.69 23.63
N ASP A 168 -14.98 -1.78 24.58
CA ASP A 168 -15.26 -0.37 24.32
C ASP A 168 -14.12 0.56 24.76
N TYR A 169 -12.98 -0.01 25.20
CA TYR A 169 -11.81 0.79 25.56
C TYR A 169 -11.07 1.32 24.32
N TYR A 170 -10.93 0.47 23.30
CA TYR A 170 -10.47 0.83 21.96
C TYR A 170 -11.66 0.81 20.98
N ASP A 171 -11.59 1.61 19.91
CA ASP A 171 -12.63 1.63 18.88
C ASP A 171 -12.29 0.71 17.70
N GLY A 172 -12.24 1.19 16.46
CA GLY A 172 -11.86 0.41 15.28
C GLY A 172 -10.34 0.28 15.07
N LEU A 173 -9.89 -0.68 14.25
CA LEU A 173 -8.54 -0.60 13.67
C LEU A 173 -8.60 0.14 12.34
N ILE A 174 -9.18 -0.44 11.30
CA ILE A 174 -9.34 0.23 10.00
C ILE A 174 -10.81 0.34 9.64
N ASP A 175 -11.32 1.56 9.69
CA ASP A 175 -12.72 1.84 9.36
C ASP A 175 -12.82 2.64 8.06
N ILE A 176 -13.71 2.20 7.18
CA ILE A 176 -13.97 2.80 5.86
C ILE A 176 -15.46 3.06 5.76
N THR A 177 -15.87 4.32 5.93
CA THR A 177 -17.28 4.69 6.12
C THR A 177 -17.69 5.89 5.27
N HIS A 178 -18.98 6.24 5.31
CA HIS A 178 -19.52 7.44 4.68
C HIS A 178 -19.14 7.56 3.18
N ALA A 179 -19.61 6.61 2.37
CA ALA A 179 -19.50 6.63 0.91
C ALA A 179 -18.06 6.72 0.36
N CYS A 180 -17.13 5.99 0.96
CA CYS A 180 -15.80 5.78 0.38
C CYS A 180 -15.87 4.95 -0.91
N ASP A 181 -14.95 5.24 -1.85
CA ASP A 181 -14.90 4.56 -3.15
C ASP A 181 -13.46 4.38 -3.65
N TYR A 182 -13.19 3.35 -4.45
CA TYR A 182 -11.84 3.04 -4.98
C TYR A 182 -10.79 2.87 -3.87
N ILE A 183 -11.10 2.01 -2.90
CA ILE A 183 -10.21 1.70 -1.77
C ILE A 183 -9.65 0.30 -1.92
N THR A 184 -8.33 0.17 -1.75
CA THR A 184 -7.66 -1.12 -1.62
C THR A 184 -6.99 -1.18 -0.26
N VAL A 185 -7.32 -2.20 0.52
CA VAL A 185 -6.61 -2.58 1.72
C VAL A 185 -5.90 -3.90 1.42
N SER A 186 -4.57 -3.93 1.46
CA SER A 186 -3.81 -5.12 1.08
C SER A 186 -2.66 -5.43 2.02
N TYR A 187 -2.40 -6.72 2.23
CA TYR A 187 -1.32 -7.16 3.11
C TYR A 187 -1.38 -6.48 4.49
N VAL A 188 -2.59 -6.32 5.04
CA VAL A 188 -2.76 -5.81 6.40
C VAL A 188 -2.91 -6.97 7.37
N HIS A 189 -2.21 -6.88 8.49
CA HIS A 189 -2.31 -7.78 9.62
C HIS A 189 -3.09 -7.09 10.72
N PHE A 190 -4.29 -7.59 11.02
CA PHE A 190 -5.05 -7.14 12.16
C PHE A 190 -4.97 -8.20 13.26
N HIS A 191 -4.67 -7.79 14.49
CA HIS A 191 -4.57 -8.72 15.61
C HIS A 191 -4.81 -8.02 16.94
N ASP A 192 -5.02 -8.81 18.00
CA ASP A 192 -5.12 -8.35 19.38
C ASP A 192 -6.08 -7.18 19.59
N HIS A 193 -7.28 -7.30 19.01
CA HIS A 193 -8.30 -6.24 19.02
C HIS A 193 -9.73 -6.81 18.98
N GLU A 194 -10.71 -5.99 19.33
CA GLU A 194 -12.12 -6.40 19.46
C GLU A 194 -12.96 -6.02 18.24
N LYS A 195 -12.86 -4.77 17.76
CA LYS A 195 -13.63 -4.21 16.62
C LYS A 195 -12.68 -3.95 15.45
N THR A 196 -12.48 -4.94 14.59
CA THR A 196 -11.35 -4.94 13.64
C THR A 196 -11.52 -3.94 12.50
N SER A 197 -12.64 -3.99 11.80
CA SER A 197 -12.91 -3.12 10.65
C SER A 197 -14.40 -2.99 10.42
N LEU A 198 -14.87 -1.75 10.30
CA LEU A 198 -16.21 -1.43 9.87
C LEU A 198 -16.17 -0.87 8.45
N VAL A 199 -16.95 -1.48 7.57
CA VAL A 199 -17.16 -1.00 6.19
C VAL A 199 -18.62 -0.60 6.05
N GLU A 200 -18.88 0.69 5.89
CA GLU A 200 -20.22 1.22 5.67
C GLU A 200 -20.46 1.51 4.19
N LEU A 201 -21.62 1.10 3.71
CA LEU A 201 -22.06 1.33 2.35
C LEU A 201 -23.26 2.29 2.35
N GLU A 202 -23.12 3.41 1.66
CA GLU A 202 -24.24 4.34 1.41
C GLU A 202 -24.71 4.23 -0.05
N LEU A 203 -26.02 4.33 -0.26
CA LEU A 203 -26.72 3.98 -1.50
C LEU A 203 -26.01 4.50 -2.78
N GLN A 204 -25.49 3.56 -3.58
CA GLN A 204 -25.05 3.66 -4.99
C GLN A 204 -23.55 3.73 -5.38
N ARG A 205 -22.62 3.14 -4.60
CA ARG A 205 -21.38 2.44 -5.04
C ARG A 205 -20.26 2.72 -4.05
N SER A 206 -19.98 1.76 -3.17
CA SER A 206 -18.69 1.70 -2.47
C SER A 206 -17.92 0.53 -3.07
N ILE A 207 -16.83 0.82 -3.77
CA ILE A 207 -15.96 -0.17 -4.40
C ILE A 207 -14.72 -0.33 -3.50
N ILE A 208 -14.81 -1.27 -2.57
CA ILE A 208 -13.79 -1.55 -1.54
C ILE A 208 -13.37 -3.01 -1.64
N GLU A 209 -12.06 -3.27 -1.56
CA GLU A 209 -11.47 -4.60 -1.53
C GLU A 209 -10.47 -4.69 -0.40
N ILE A 210 -10.57 -5.77 0.40
CA ILE A 210 -9.70 -6.02 1.57
C ILE A 210 -9.05 -7.39 1.42
N TRP A 211 -7.72 -7.42 1.36
CA TRP A 211 -6.89 -8.63 1.36
C TRP A 211 -6.21 -8.81 2.71
N TYR A 212 -6.50 -9.93 3.37
CA TYR A 212 -5.93 -10.28 4.67
C TYR A 212 -4.65 -11.12 4.49
N CYS A 213 -3.59 -10.83 5.25
CA CYS A 213 -2.39 -11.68 5.30
C CYS A 213 -2.33 -12.39 6.65
N SER A 214 -2.41 -13.73 6.66
CA SER A 214 -2.38 -14.55 7.87
C SER A 214 -0.97 -14.97 8.31
N HIS A 215 0.10 -14.39 7.76
CA HIS A 215 1.48 -14.79 8.06
C HIS A 215 2.44 -13.61 8.20
N LEU A 216 2.90 -13.37 9.43
CA LEU A 216 3.80 -12.29 9.87
C LEU A 216 5.08 -12.13 9.03
N GLN A 217 5.59 -13.20 8.40
CA GLN A 217 6.84 -13.17 7.62
C GLN A 217 6.75 -12.43 6.27
N GLN A 218 5.58 -11.92 5.87
CA GLN A 218 5.43 -11.12 4.65
C GLN A 218 5.23 -9.61 4.91
N LEU A 219 5.14 -9.18 6.18
CA LEU A 219 4.63 -7.87 6.59
C LEU A 219 5.71 -6.83 6.94
N LEU A 220 6.98 -7.23 7.06
CA LEU A 220 8.15 -6.40 7.37
C LEU A 220 9.33 -6.77 6.47
#